data_AF-A0A0A8J4F8-F1
#
_entry.id   AF-A0A0A8J4F8-F1
#
_cell.length_a   1.000
_cell.length_b   1.000
_cell.length_c   1.000
_cell.angle_alpha   90.00
_cell.angle_beta   90.00
_cell.angle_gamma   90.00
#
_symmetry.space_group_name_H-M   'P 1'
#
loop_
_entity.id
_entity.type
_entity.pdbx_description
1 polymer ?
#
loop_
_entity_poly.entity_id
_entity_poly.type
_entity_poly.pdbx_seq_one_letter_code
_entity_poly.pdbx_strand_id
1 'polypeptide(L)'
;AILRQGFHNQIIGANITNCKFSDLQGDAIEWNVAINDRDILISDHVIERINCTNGKINWGIGIGLAGSTYDNNYPEDQAVKNFVVANITGSDCRQLIHVENGKHFVIRNIKARNITPDFSKKAGIDNATVAIYGCDNFVIDNIEMINSAGMLIGYGVIKGKYLSIPQNFRVNNIQLDNTHLAYKLRGIQISAGNALSFVALTNIEMKRASLELHNKPQHLFMRNIKVMQESSVGPALSMNFDMRKDVRGVFMAKKETLLSLANVHAVNEKGQSSVDIDRINHHIVNVEKINFRLPERRE
;
A
#
# COMPACT_ATOMS: atom_id res chain seq x y z
N ALA A 1 24.46 -0.29 -4.23
CA ALA A 1 23.23 0.43 -4.63
C ALA A 1 23.19 0.55 -6.15
N ILE A 2 22.00 0.61 -6.74
CA ILE A 2 21.79 0.95 -8.15
C ILE A 2 20.88 2.18 -8.17
N LEU A 3 21.37 3.30 -8.69
CA LEU A 3 20.67 4.58 -8.65
C LEU A 3 20.49 5.13 -10.06
N ARG A 4 19.25 5.49 -10.40
CA ARG A 4 18.84 6.01 -11.70
C ARG A 4 18.08 7.32 -11.53
N GLN A 5 18.43 8.31 -12.35
CA GLN A 5 17.73 9.60 -12.46
C GLN A 5 17.22 9.78 -13.91
N GLY A 6 15.93 9.55 -14.16
CA GLY A 6 15.39 9.28 -15.49
C GLY A 6 14.78 10.42 -16.29
N PHE A 7 14.90 11.66 -15.80
CA PHE A 7 14.16 12.78 -16.40
C PHE A 7 14.60 13.13 -17.83
N HIS A 8 15.89 12.97 -18.18
CA HIS A 8 16.45 13.48 -19.43
C HIS A 8 16.77 12.44 -20.51
N ASN A 9 16.67 11.16 -20.19
CA ASN A 9 17.03 10.07 -21.08
C ASN A 9 16.15 8.85 -20.81
N GLN A 10 16.27 7.83 -21.66
CA GLN A 10 15.39 6.67 -21.64
C GLN A 10 16.20 5.37 -21.52
N ILE A 11 15.69 4.46 -20.70
CA ILE A 11 16.06 3.04 -20.66
C ILE A 11 14.80 2.21 -20.91
N ILE A 12 14.88 1.28 -21.87
CA ILE A 12 13.82 0.31 -22.18
C ILE A 12 14.36 -1.08 -21.93
N GLY A 13 13.57 -1.94 -21.28
CA GLY A 13 13.93 -3.35 -21.09
C GLY A 13 15.01 -3.56 -20.01
N ALA A 14 15.09 -2.66 -19.02
CA ALA A 14 16.03 -2.81 -17.92
C ALA A 14 15.71 -4.07 -17.11
N ASN A 15 16.72 -4.91 -16.88
CA ASN A 15 16.57 -6.09 -16.06
C ASN A 15 17.64 -6.12 -14.96
N ILE A 16 17.19 -6.06 -13.71
CA ILE A 16 18.05 -6.06 -12.52
C ILE A 16 17.64 -7.28 -11.71
N THR A 17 18.48 -8.31 -11.71
CA THR A 17 18.14 -9.58 -11.07
C THR A 17 19.26 -10.15 -10.23
N ASN A 18 18.91 -11.07 -9.33
CA ASN A 18 19.85 -11.97 -8.64
C ASN A 18 20.93 -11.27 -7.79
N CYS A 19 20.70 -10.02 -7.42
CA CYS A 19 21.60 -9.25 -6.56
C CYS A 19 21.28 -9.41 -5.06
N LYS A 20 22.30 -9.22 -4.24
CA LYS A 20 22.18 -9.02 -2.80
C LYS A 20 22.59 -7.59 -2.45
N PHE A 21 21.73 -6.87 -1.74
CA PHE A 21 22.01 -5.55 -1.20
C PHE A 21 21.96 -5.62 0.32
N SER A 22 23.07 -5.27 0.98
CA SER A 22 23.12 -5.28 2.44
C SER A 22 23.90 -4.11 3.02
N ASP A 23 23.54 -3.73 4.25
CA ASP A 23 24.31 -2.79 5.09
C ASP A 23 24.49 -1.40 4.44
N LEU A 24 23.42 -0.90 3.82
CA LEU A 24 23.42 0.38 3.11
C LEU A 24 22.81 1.50 3.96
N GLN A 25 23.41 2.69 3.83
CA GLN A 25 22.91 3.94 4.40
C GLN A 25 21.88 4.65 3.51
N GLY A 26 21.98 4.46 2.19
CA GLY A 26 21.02 4.94 1.20
C GLY A 26 20.21 3.80 0.63
N ASP A 27 19.57 4.04 -0.50
CA ASP A 27 18.66 3.07 -1.08
C ASP A 27 19.40 1.89 -1.73
N ALA A 28 18.78 0.72 -1.77
CA ALA A 28 19.38 -0.43 -2.46
C ALA A 28 19.21 -0.30 -3.98
N ILE A 29 17.99 -0.04 -4.45
CA ILE A 29 17.68 0.31 -5.83
C ILE A 29 16.77 1.53 -5.82
N GLU A 30 17.13 2.59 -6.56
CA GLU A 30 16.32 3.80 -6.67
C GLU A 30 16.19 4.20 -8.14
N TRP A 31 14.96 4.15 -8.65
CA TRP A 31 14.59 4.46 -10.02
C TRP A 31 13.78 5.76 -10.07
N ASN A 32 14.48 6.88 -9.89
CA ASN A 32 13.86 8.17 -9.60
C ASN A 32 13.54 8.98 -10.87
N VAL A 33 12.37 9.63 -10.88
CA VAL A 33 11.86 10.46 -11.98
C VAL A 33 12.02 9.76 -13.35
N ALA A 34 11.63 8.49 -13.41
CA ALA A 34 11.89 7.62 -14.55
C ALA A 34 10.74 7.62 -15.57
N ILE A 35 10.24 8.81 -15.89
CA ILE A 35 9.04 9.01 -16.72
C ILE A 35 9.24 8.58 -18.17
N ASN A 36 10.49 8.45 -18.63
CA ASN A 36 10.79 7.98 -19.98
C ASN A 36 11.09 6.48 -20.02
N ASP A 37 11.37 5.86 -18.87
CA ASP A 37 11.76 4.46 -18.81
C ASP A 37 10.52 3.55 -18.83
N ARG A 38 10.68 2.32 -19.34
CA ARG A 38 9.60 1.33 -19.44
C ARG A 38 10.15 -0.09 -19.60
N ASP A 39 9.28 -1.06 -19.35
CA ASP A 39 9.56 -2.50 -19.45
C ASP A 39 10.69 -2.89 -18.49
N ILE A 40 10.55 -2.47 -17.23
CA ILE A 40 11.56 -2.64 -16.18
C ILE A 40 11.23 -3.89 -15.37
N LEU A 41 12.22 -4.76 -15.18
CA LEU A 41 12.15 -5.89 -14.26
C LEU A 41 13.19 -5.72 -13.14
N ILE A 42 12.71 -5.74 -11.91
CA ILE A 42 13.54 -5.80 -10.69
C ILE A 42 13.14 -7.06 -9.95
N SER A 43 14.01 -8.09 -9.94
CA SER A 43 13.61 -9.37 -9.35
C SER A 43 14.70 -10.20 -8.70
N ASP A 44 14.27 -11.18 -7.90
CA ASP A 44 15.15 -12.22 -7.36
C ASP A 44 16.26 -11.63 -6.47
N HIS A 45 15.89 -10.68 -5.60
CA HIS A 45 16.83 -9.97 -4.74
C HIS A 45 16.71 -10.36 -3.28
N VAL A 46 17.86 -10.33 -2.60
CA VAL A 46 17.92 -10.26 -1.14
C VAL A 46 18.31 -8.84 -0.74
N ILE A 47 17.46 -8.19 0.05
CA ILE A 47 17.67 -6.82 0.54
C ILE A 47 17.63 -6.83 2.05
N GLU A 48 18.72 -6.50 2.72
CA GLU A 48 18.80 -6.60 4.18
C GLU A 48 19.53 -5.42 4.82
N ARG A 49 19.09 -4.99 6.02
CA ARG A 49 19.79 -3.96 6.82
C ARG A 49 20.01 -2.66 6.06
N ILE A 50 18.94 -2.16 5.44
CA ILE A 50 18.91 -0.83 4.80
C ILE A 50 18.48 0.18 5.85
N ASN A 51 19.44 0.98 6.33
CA ASN A 51 19.27 1.80 7.52
C ASN A 51 20.03 3.13 7.43
N CYS A 52 19.32 4.19 7.08
CA CYS A 52 19.85 5.55 7.07
C CYS A 52 19.99 6.09 8.50
N THR A 53 21.20 6.05 9.07
CA THR A 53 21.47 6.56 10.42
C THR A 53 21.98 8.00 10.43
N ASN A 54 22.47 8.48 9.28
CA ASN A 54 23.00 9.84 9.12
C ASN A 54 21.93 10.94 9.00
N GLY A 55 20.65 10.58 8.93
CA GLY A 55 19.53 11.54 8.91
C GLY A 55 19.29 12.22 7.56
N LYS A 56 19.88 11.72 6.46
CA LYS A 56 19.52 12.17 5.11
C LYS A 56 18.05 11.86 4.83
N ILE A 57 17.34 12.89 4.37
CA ILE A 57 15.92 12.81 4.06
C ILE A 57 15.68 11.91 2.85
N ASN A 58 14.61 11.12 2.92
CA ASN A 58 14.15 10.17 1.90
C ASN A 58 15.12 9.02 1.59
N TRP A 59 16.13 8.78 2.44
CA TRP A 59 17.08 7.69 2.26
C TRP A 59 16.72 6.45 3.08
N GLY A 60 17.14 5.30 2.57
CA GLY A 60 17.03 4.01 3.25
C GLY A 60 15.81 3.20 2.82
N ILE A 61 15.40 3.38 1.56
CA ILE A 61 14.39 2.59 0.87
C ILE A 61 15.06 1.33 0.27
N GLY A 62 14.39 0.19 0.31
CA GLY A 62 14.87 -1.01 -0.38
C GLY A 62 14.87 -0.82 -1.90
N ILE A 63 13.68 -0.72 -2.50
CA ILE A 63 13.45 -0.49 -3.92
C ILE A 63 12.48 0.68 -4.07
N GLY A 64 12.91 1.79 -4.67
CA GLY A 64 12.05 2.91 -5.01
C GLY A 64 11.90 3.09 -6.53
N LEU A 65 10.68 3.39 -6.97
CA LEU A 65 10.38 3.82 -8.34
C LEU A 65 9.48 5.04 -8.31
N ALA A 66 9.88 6.10 -9.02
CA ALA A 66 9.18 7.38 -8.98
C ALA A 66 8.90 7.95 -10.38
N GLY A 67 7.68 8.44 -10.58
CA GLY A 67 7.34 9.38 -11.65
C GLY A 67 7.82 10.80 -11.35
N SER A 68 7.28 11.82 -12.03
CA SER A 68 7.70 13.22 -11.86
C SER A 68 6.86 14.05 -10.90
N THR A 69 5.53 13.99 -11.00
CA THR A 69 4.61 14.78 -10.18
C THR A 69 3.23 14.14 -10.14
N TYR A 70 2.46 14.44 -9.10
CA TYR A 70 1.11 13.91 -8.94
C TYR A 70 0.08 14.72 -9.71
N ASP A 71 -0.80 14.02 -10.41
CA ASP A 71 -2.00 14.55 -11.07
C ASP A 71 -3.11 13.48 -10.98
N ASN A 72 -4.34 13.89 -10.67
CA ASN A 72 -5.48 12.98 -10.52
C ASN A 72 -6.06 12.47 -11.85
N ASN A 73 -5.48 12.86 -12.98
CA ASN A 73 -5.75 12.27 -14.31
C ASN A 73 -4.72 11.20 -14.69
N TYR A 74 -3.67 10.98 -13.88
CA TYR A 74 -2.63 9.96 -14.07
C TYR A 74 -2.04 9.97 -15.48
N PRO A 75 -1.49 11.12 -15.93
CA PRO A 75 -0.95 11.26 -17.27
C PRO A 75 0.24 10.33 -17.46
N GLU A 76 0.21 9.55 -18.54
CA GLU A 76 1.21 8.52 -18.83
C GLU A 76 2.63 9.10 -18.86
N ASP A 77 2.83 10.29 -19.42
CA ASP A 77 4.13 10.94 -19.59
C ASP A 77 4.73 11.48 -18.28
N GLN A 78 3.99 11.47 -17.17
CA GLN A 78 4.51 11.83 -15.85
C GLN A 78 4.75 10.62 -14.95
N ALA A 79 4.14 9.47 -15.27
CA ALA A 79 4.22 8.28 -14.44
C ALA A 79 5.46 7.42 -14.74
N VAL A 80 6.02 6.77 -13.72
CA VAL A 80 6.87 5.58 -13.92
C VAL A 80 5.96 4.40 -14.23
N LYS A 81 6.29 3.61 -15.26
CA LYS A 81 5.30 2.67 -15.81
C LYS A 81 5.87 1.40 -16.44
N ASN A 82 4.98 0.42 -16.62
CA ASN A 82 5.28 -0.87 -17.24
C ASN A 82 6.46 -1.55 -16.55
N PHE A 83 6.31 -1.83 -15.25
CA PHE A 83 7.37 -2.48 -14.48
C PHE A 83 6.86 -3.59 -13.56
N VAL A 84 7.78 -4.48 -13.23
CA VAL A 84 7.55 -5.59 -12.31
C VAL A 84 8.62 -5.60 -11.23
N VAL A 85 8.19 -5.59 -9.97
CA VAL A 85 9.04 -5.91 -8.82
C VAL A 85 8.62 -7.29 -8.31
N ALA A 86 9.52 -8.28 -8.39
CA ALA A 86 9.16 -9.67 -8.10
C ALA A 86 10.21 -10.43 -7.29
N ASN A 87 9.79 -11.43 -6.52
CA ASN A 87 10.68 -12.40 -5.88
C ASN A 87 11.72 -11.72 -4.96
N ILE A 88 11.28 -10.81 -4.11
CA ILE A 88 12.16 -10.08 -3.18
C ILE A 88 12.08 -10.71 -1.80
N THR A 89 13.23 -11.02 -1.23
CA THR A 89 13.37 -11.33 0.20
C THR A 89 13.98 -10.12 0.89
N GLY A 90 13.17 -9.38 1.65
CA GLY A 90 13.56 -8.16 2.33
C GLY A 90 13.60 -8.30 3.85
N SER A 91 14.61 -7.74 4.52
CA SER A 91 14.56 -7.60 5.97
C SER A 91 15.25 -6.38 6.55
N ASP A 92 14.86 -6.03 7.78
CA ASP A 92 15.59 -5.07 8.62
C ASP A 92 15.75 -3.70 7.92
N CYS A 93 14.64 -3.16 7.42
CA CYS A 93 14.58 -1.84 6.80
C CYS A 93 13.29 -1.12 7.19
N ARG A 94 13.24 0.18 6.94
CA ARG A 94 12.05 0.99 7.26
C ARG A 94 10.98 0.88 6.19
N GLN A 95 11.40 0.93 4.93
CA GLN A 95 10.54 0.87 3.77
C GLN A 95 11.16 -0.06 2.74
N LEU A 96 10.48 -1.15 2.35
CA LEU A 96 11.08 -2.14 1.45
C LEU A 96 10.82 -1.80 -0.02
N ILE A 97 9.57 -1.58 -0.41
CA ILE A 97 9.19 -1.19 -1.77
C ILE A 97 8.42 0.12 -1.70
N HIS A 98 8.84 1.09 -2.51
CA HIS A 98 8.23 2.40 -2.66
C HIS A 98 7.89 2.64 -4.12
N VAL A 99 6.65 3.07 -4.37
CA VAL A 99 6.25 3.56 -5.68
C VAL A 99 5.49 4.87 -5.50
N GLU A 100 5.93 5.90 -6.21
CA GLU A 100 5.22 7.17 -6.28
C GLU A 100 4.93 7.54 -7.73
N ASN A 101 3.69 7.97 -7.98
CA ASN A 101 3.22 8.34 -9.31
C ASN A 101 3.52 7.25 -10.36
N GLY A 102 3.18 6.01 -10.01
CA GLY A 102 3.37 4.83 -10.84
C GLY A 102 2.11 4.39 -11.58
N LYS A 103 2.28 3.71 -12.71
CA LYS A 103 1.18 3.14 -13.50
C LYS A 103 1.54 1.83 -14.19
N HIS A 104 0.56 0.94 -14.40
CA HIS A 104 0.74 -0.34 -15.11
C HIS A 104 1.86 -1.20 -14.52
N PHE A 105 1.77 -1.51 -13.22
CA PHE A 105 2.84 -2.26 -12.55
C PHE A 105 2.34 -3.40 -11.68
N VAL A 106 3.27 -4.32 -11.42
CA VAL A 106 3.03 -5.49 -10.58
C VAL A 106 4.12 -5.60 -9.52
N ILE A 107 3.71 -5.73 -8.26
CA ILE A 107 4.57 -6.12 -7.14
C ILE A 107 4.13 -7.50 -6.70
N ARG A 108 5.03 -8.49 -6.75
CA ARG A 108 4.63 -9.86 -6.39
C ARG A 108 5.71 -10.72 -5.74
N ASN A 109 5.28 -11.76 -5.03
CA ASN A 109 6.16 -12.77 -4.44
C ASN A 109 7.21 -12.12 -3.52
N ILE A 110 6.75 -11.40 -2.51
CA ILE A 110 7.62 -10.68 -1.59
C ILE A 110 7.58 -11.37 -0.22
N LYS A 111 8.75 -11.65 0.34
CA LYS A 111 8.91 -12.11 1.71
C LYS A 111 9.60 -11.03 2.50
N ALA A 112 8.93 -10.47 3.51
CA ALA A 112 9.44 -9.36 4.28
C ALA A 112 9.47 -9.69 5.78
N ARG A 113 10.58 -9.37 6.44
CA ARG A 113 10.73 -9.57 7.89
C ARG A 113 11.31 -8.33 8.55
N ASN A 114 10.81 -7.95 9.72
CA ASN A 114 11.33 -6.82 10.49
C ASN A 114 11.33 -5.51 9.69
N ILE A 115 10.18 -5.17 9.10
CA ILE A 115 9.99 -3.87 8.45
C ILE A 115 9.41 -2.90 9.47
N THR A 116 10.26 -2.33 10.30
CA THR A 116 9.87 -1.64 11.55
C THR A 116 10.32 -0.18 11.58
N PRO A 117 9.77 0.66 12.47
CA PRO A 117 10.14 2.07 12.56
C PRO A 117 11.52 2.30 13.20
N ASP A 118 12.19 1.24 13.65
CA ASP A 118 13.51 1.30 14.28
C ASP A 118 14.61 1.62 13.26
N PHE A 119 14.41 1.23 12.00
CA PHE A 119 15.31 1.55 10.89
C PHE A 119 14.98 2.93 10.31
N SER A 120 15.98 3.63 9.75
CA SER A 120 15.89 4.91 9.04
C SER A 120 14.99 5.96 9.72
N LYS A 121 14.94 5.96 11.07
CA LYS A 121 13.94 6.70 11.87
C LYS A 121 13.91 8.21 11.60
N LYS A 122 15.06 8.79 11.23
CA LYS A 122 15.23 10.23 10.98
C LYS A 122 15.13 10.60 9.49
N ALA A 123 14.94 9.64 8.59
CA ALA A 123 14.93 9.88 7.15
C ALA A 123 13.59 10.46 6.62
N GLY A 124 12.54 10.50 7.44
CA GLY A 124 11.26 11.08 7.04
C GLY A 124 10.41 10.24 6.08
N ILE A 125 10.84 9.03 5.72
CA ILE A 125 10.03 8.07 4.94
C ILE A 125 9.00 7.37 5.83
N ASP A 126 7.88 6.95 5.25
CA ASP A 126 6.92 6.11 5.95
C ASP A 126 7.47 4.70 6.21
N ASN A 127 7.02 4.08 7.30
CA ASN A 127 7.33 2.69 7.57
C ASN A 127 6.27 1.77 6.93
N ALA A 128 6.69 0.94 5.97
CA ALA A 128 5.84 -0.01 5.24
C ALA A 128 6.68 -1.05 4.48
N THR A 129 6.20 -2.30 4.35
CA THR A 129 6.75 -3.24 3.36
C THR A 129 6.51 -2.71 1.95
N VAL A 130 5.29 -2.23 1.67
CA VAL A 130 4.94 -1.64 0.38
C VAL A 130 4.29 -0.29 0.62
N ALA A 131 4.90 0.77 0.11
CA ALA A 131 4.39 2.14 0.13
C ALA A 131 4.05 2.57 -1.30
N ILE A 132 2.80 2.95 -1.54
CA ILE A 132 2.27 3.37 -2.84
C ILE A 132 1.64 4.74 -2.69
N TYR A 133 2.07 5.71 -3.50
CA TYR A 133 1.55 7.07 -3.45
C TYR A 133 1.02 7.50 -4.81
N GLY A 134 -0.27 7.87 -4.86
CA GLY A 134 -0.88 8.52 -6.02
C GLY A 134 -0.80 7.73 -7.33
N CYS A 135 -0.85 6.40 -7.26
CA CYS A 135 -0.68 5.49 -8.40
C CYS A 135 -2.00 5.04 -9.03
N ASP A 136 -1.96 4.58 -10.28
CA ASP A 136 -3.11 4.01 -11.00
C ASP A 136 -2.74 2.66 -11.64
N ASN A 137 -3.72 1.79 -11.88
CA ASN A 137 -3.56 0.52 -12.58
C ASN A 137 -2.41 -0.36 -12.09
N PHE A 138 -2.57 -0.99 -10.93
CA PHE A 138 -1.52 -1.85 -10.36
C PHE A 138 -2.02 -3.08 -9.64
N VAL A 139 -1.12 -4.06 -9.47
CA VAL A 139 -1.39 -5.31 -8.77
C VAL A 139 -0.32 -5.54 -7.70
N ILE A 140 -0.76 -5.86 -6.49
CA ILE A 140 0.09 -6.38 -5.41
C ILE A 140 -0.38 -7.79 -5.10
N ASP A 141 0.49 -8.77 -5.24
CA ASP A 141 0.13 -10.18 -5.12
C ASP A 141 1.16 -11.02 -4.37
N ASN A 142 0.69 -11.95 -3.53
CA ASN A 142 1.54 -12.94 -2.86
C ASN A 142 2.66 -12.30 -2.00
N ILE A 143 2.26 -11.65 -0.91
CA ILE A 143 3.17 -10.95 0.01
C ILE A 143 3.06 -11.59 1.40
N GLU A 144 4.19 -12.10 1.89
CA GLU A 144 4.33 -12.68 3.22
C GLU A 144 5.14 -11.72 4.11
N MET A 145 4.59 -11.36 5.26
CA MET A 145 5.16 -10.37 6.16
C MET A 145 5.20 -10.87 7.60
N ILE A 146 6.38 -10.79 8.23
CA ILE A 146 6.56 -11.11 9.65
C ILE A 146 7.16 -9.88 10.34
N ASN A 147 6.58 -9.46 11.47
CA ASN A 147 7.04 -8.28 12.22
C ASN A 147 7.16 -7.05 11.30
N SER A 148 6.06 -6.67 10.67
CA SER A 148 6.05 -5.65 9.62
C SER A 148 4.95 -4.62 9.81
N ALA A 149 5.26 -3.39 9.39
CA ALA A 149 4.33 -2.29 9.26
C ALA A 149 3.24 -2.50 8.22
N GLY A 150 3.39 -3.50 7.36
CA GLY A 150 2.41 -3.88 6.33
C GLY A 150 2.46 -2.97 5.11
N MET A 151 1.31 -2.43 4.70
CA MET A 151 1.19 -1.65 3.46
C MET A 151 0.58 -0.28 3.73
N LEU A 152 1.07 0.71 2.98
CA LEU A 152 0.50 2.05 2.93
C LEU A 152 0.20 2.40 1.48
N ILE A 153 -1.08 2.46 1.11
CA ILE A 153 -1.54 2.89 -0.20
C ILE A 153 -2.24 4.24 0.01
N GLY A 154 -1.57 5.32 -0.35
CA GLY A 154 -1.92 6.68 0.06
C GLY A 154 -1.90 7.69 -1.08
N TYR A 155 -2.33 8.91 -0.75
CA TYR A 155 -2.40 10.02 -1.68
C TYR A 155 -1.03 10.46 -2.17
N GLY A 156 -0.99 10.97 -3.40
CA GLY A 156 0.07 11.86 -3.85
C GLY A 156 -0.09 13.23 -3.20
N VAL A 157 0.97 13.73 -2.56
CA VAL A 157 0.94 15.00 -1.81
C VAL A 157 2.09 15.91 -2.22
N ILE A 158 1.78 17.17 -2.51
CA ILE A 158 2.79 18.22 -2.73
C ILE A 158 2.48 19.39 -1.79
N LYS A 159 3.46 19.74 -0.94
CA LYS A 159 3.35 20.87 0.01
C LYS A 159 2.05 20.82 0.84
N GLY A 160 1.68 19.63 1.31
CA GLY A 160 0.48 19.39 2.11
C GLY A 160 -0.85 19.34 1.32
N LYS A 161 -0.84 19.55 0.00
CA LYS A 161 -2.02 19.40 -0.86
C LYS A 161 -2.11 17.99 -1.40
N TYR A 162 -3.26 17.35 -1.19
CA TYR A 162 -3.60 16.07 -1.82
C TYR A 162 -3.93 16.31 -3.30
N LEU A 163 -3.21 15.63 -4.20
CA LEU A 163 -3.28 15.87 -5.64
C LEU A 163 -3.76 14.67 -6.43
N SER A 164 -3.46 13.45 -5.98
CA SER A 164 -3.99 12.22 -6.58
C SER A 164 -4.26 11.18 -5.49
N ILE A 165 -5.20 10.29 -5.74
CA ILE A 165 -5.51 9.15 -4.87
C ILE A 165 -5.20 7.84 -5.59
N PRO A 166 -4.84 6.74 -4.93
CA PRO A 166 -4.72 5.47 -5.63
C PRO A 166 -6.06 4.98 -6.21
N GLN A 167 -6.04 4.41 -7.42
CA GLN A 167 -7.23 3.82 -8.06
C GLN A 167 -6.86 2.64 -8.98
N ASN A 168 -7.87 1.85 -9.35
CA ASN A 168 -7.74 0.72 -10.28
C ASN A 168 -6.68 -0.30 -9.87
N PHE A 169 -6.85 -0.92 -8.71
CA PHE A 169 -5.85 -1.86 -8.22
C PHE A 169 -6.43 -3.09 -7.54
N ARG A 170 -5.58 -4.11 -7.48
CA ARG A 170 -5.85 -5.35 -6.75
C ARG A 170 -4.75 -5.61 -5.73
N VAL A 171 -5.18 -5.97 -4.52
CA VAL A 171 -4.32 -6.53 -3.48
C VAL A 171 -4.78 -7.96 -3.20
N ASN A 172 -3.90 -8.93 -3.42
CA ASN A 172 -4.25 -10.34 -3.38
C ASN A 172 -3.22 -11.18 -2.61
N ASN A 173 -3.68 -12.24 -1.94
CA ASN A 173 -2.83 -13.23 -1.29
C ASN A 173 -1.82 -12.60 -0.32
N ILE A 174 -2.33 -11.95 0.72
CA ILE A 174 -1.49 -11.24 1.70
C ILE A 174 -1.52 -11.99 3.03
N GLN A 175 -0.33 -12.22 3.59
CA GLN A 175 -0.16 -12.74 4.95
C GLN A 175 0.67 -11.78 5.77
N LEU A 176 0.20 -11.44 6.96
CA LEU A 176 0.90 -10.58 7.90
C LEU A 176 0.79 -11.13 9.33
N ASP A 177 1.93 -11.41 9.95
CA ASP A 177 1.98 -11.88 11.33
C ASP A 177 2.89 -11.00 12.21
N ASN A 178 2.27 -10.28 13.14
CA ASN A 178 2.95 -9.46 14.15
C ASN A 178 2.85 -10.07 15.56
N THR A 179 2.53 -11.37 15.69
CA THR A 179 2.37 -12.07 16.97
C THR A 179 3.56 -11.90 17.91
N HIS A 180 4.78 -11.78 17.36
CA HIS A 180 6.02 -11.70 18.13
C HIS A 180 6.48 -10.29 18.50
N LEU A 181 5.74 -9.24 18.11
CA LEU A 181 6.11 -7.86 18.44
C LEU A 181 5.51 -7.40 19.78
N ALA A 182 6.29 -6.68 20.58
CA ALA A 182 5.80 -6.11 21.83
C ALA A 182 4.91 -4.86 21.63
N TYR A 183 4.93 -4.26 20.44
CA TYR A 183 4.26 -3.00 20.13
C TYR A 183 3.42 -3.09 18.86
N LYS A 184 2.46 -2.16 18.72
CA LYS A 184 1.58 -2.06 17.55
C LYS A 184 2.37 -1.64 16.30
N LEU A 185 2.10 -2.34 15.21
CA LEU A 185 2.33 -1.86 13.85
C LEU A 185 1.00 -1.72 13.10
N ARG A 186 1.00 -0.89 12.06
CA ARG A 186 -0.22 -0.47 11.33
C ARG A 186 -1.00 -1.67 10.76
N GLY A 187 -0.35 -2.46 9.91
CA GLY A 187 -1.03 -3.42 9.04
C GLY A 187 -1.22 -2.84 7.65
N ILE A 188 -2.42 -2.87 7.10
CA ILE A 188 -2.69 -2.36 5.76
C ILE A 188 -3.60 -1.14 5.87
N GLN A 189 -3.13 0.01 5.37
CA GLN A 189 -3.94 1.22 5.25
C GLN A 189 -4.04 1.63 3.78
N ILE A 190 -5.27 1.84 3.33
CA ILE A 190 -5.58 2.11 1.93
C ILE A 190 -6.47 3.33 1.85
N SER A 191 -6.06 4.33 1.06
CA SER A 191 -6.91 5.38 0.54
C SER A 191 -7.19 5.11 -0.93
N ALA A 192 -8.46 5.06 -1.32
CA ALA A 192 -8.85 4.85 -2.72
C ALA A 192 -10.09 5.65 -3.11
N GLY A 193 -10.19 6.06 -4.37
CA GLY A 193 -11.25 6.98 -4.81
C GLY A 193 -11.33 7.17 -6.31
N ASN A 194 -12.00 8.27 -6.69
CA ASN A 194 -12.41 8.73 -8.01
C ASN A 194 -13.59 7.97 -8.64
N ALA A 195 -14.23 8.62 -9.62
CA ALA A 195 -15.13 7.93 -10.55
C ALA A 195 -14.31 7.09 -11.54
N LEU A 196 -14.93 6.03 -12.08
CA LEU A 196 -14.28 5.01 -12.91
C LEU A 196 -13.11 4.31 -12.19
N SER A 197 -13.27 4.05 -10.88
CA SER A 197 -12.26 3.37 -10.08
C SER A 197 -12.72 2.01 -9.56
N PHE A 198 -11.82 1.04 -9.62
CA PHE A 198 -12.04 -0.32 -9.15
C PHE A 198 -10.98 -0.73 -8.13
N VAL A 199 -11.41 -1.27 -6.99
CA VAL A 199 -10.52 -1.81 -5.96
C VAL A 199 -10.97 -3.21 -5.56
N ALA A 200 -10.04 -4.17 -5.61
CA ALA A 200 -10.27 -5.53 -5.14
C ALA A 200 -9.24 -5.95 -4.09
N LEU A 201 -9.73 -6.36 -2.92
CA LEU A 201 -8.95 -6.92 -1.82
C LEU A 201 -9.37 -8.38 -1.65
N THR A 202 -8.45 -9.31 -1.88
CA THR A 202 -8.78 -10.75 -1.90
C THR A 202 -7.75 -11.59 -1.17
N ASN A 203 -8.20 -12.57 -0.37
CA ASN A 203 -7.32 -13.53 0.31
C ASN A 203 -6.28 -12.83 1.20
N ILE A 204 -6.74 -12.10 2.21
CA ILE A 204 -5.89 -11.37 3.15
C ILE A 204 -6.05 -11.98 4.53
N GLU A 205 -4.96 -12.43 5.14
CA GLU A 205 -4.91 -12.90 6.52
C GLU A 205 -3.88 -12.08 7.32
N MET A 206 -4.33 -11.46 8.41
CA MET A 206 -3.47 -10.61 9.25
C MET A 206 -3.71 -10.86 10.75
N LYS A 207 -2.62 -10.92 11.53
CA LYS A 207 -2.63 -11.11 12.98
C LYS A 207 -1.89 -9.98 13.69
N ARG A 208 -2.52 -9.39 14.70
CA ARG A 208 -2.05 -8.22 15.46
C ARG A 208 -1.73 -7.03 14.55
N ALA A 209 -2.65 -6.75 13.64
CA ALA A 209 -2.56 -5.68 12.65
C ALA A 209 -3.97 -5.27 12.21
N SER A 210 -4.12 -4.04 11.73
CA SER A 210 -5.42 -3.50 11.29
C SER A 210 -5.49 -3.40 9.76
N LEU A 211 -6.70 -3.59 9.21
CA LEU A 211 -7.04 -3.22 7.83
C LEU A 211 -7.86 -1.93 7.88
N GLU A 212 -7.31 -0.84 7.35
CA GLU A 212 -7.94 0.48 7.38
C GLU A 212 -8.22 0.96 5.95
N LEU A 213 -9.48 1.22 5.65
CA LEU A 213 -9.92 1.73 4.36
C LEU A 213 -10.41 3.16 4.53
N HIS A 214 -9.93 4.06 3.68
CA HIS A 214 -10.30 5.46 3.64
C HIS A 214 -10.77 5.84 2.25
N ASN A 215 -11.73 6.76 2.23
CA ASN A 215 -12.29 7.29 1.00
C ASN A 215 -12.99 6.18 0.17
N LYS A 216 -13.72 6.59 -0.86
CA LYS A 216 -14.68 5.72 -1.54
C LYS A 216 -14.34 5.60 -3.02
N PRO A 217 -13.77 4.48 -3.49
CA PRO A 217 -13.71 4.19 -4.93
C PRO A 217 -15.11 3.91 -5.47
N GLN A 218 -15.28 3.87 -6.78
CA GLN A 218 -16.57 3.58 -7.39
C GLN A 218 -16.99 2.15 -7.06
N HIS A 219 -16.09 1.17 -7.26
CA HIS A 219 -16.35 -0.21 -6.87
C HIS A 219 -15.28 -0.73 -5.90
N LEU A 220 -15.72 -1.24 -4.74
CA LEU A 220 -14.88 -1.90 -3.75
C LEU A 220 -15.35 -3.34 -3.52
N PHE A 221 -14.43 -4.28 -3.74
CA PHE A 221 -14.65 -5.70 -3.48
C PHE A 221 -13.70 -6.20 -2.39
N MET A 222 -14.26 -6.88 -1.40
CA MET A 222 -13.50 -7.57 -0.36
C MET A 222 -13.94 -9.04 -0.29
N ARG A 223 -12.98 -9.97 -0.44
CA ARG A 223 -13.25 -11.41 -0.41
C ARG A 223 -12.21 -12.16 0.42
N ASN A 224 -12.67 -13.08 1.27
CA ASN A 224 -11.79 -13.96 2.05
C ASN A 224 -10.77 -13.15 2.88
N ILE A 225 -11.30 -12.32 3.76
CA ILE A 225 -10.51 -11.42 4.59
C ILE A 225 -10.59 -11.91 6.03
N LYS A 226 -9.45 -12.14 6.67
CA LYS A 226 -9.33 -12.50 8.09
C LYS A 226 -8.36 -11.55 8.75
N VAL A 227 -8.84 -10.72 9.67
CA VAL A 227 -8.00 -9.76 10.38
C VAL A 227 -8.25 -9.87 11.87
N MET A 228 -7.18 -9.93 12.64
CA MET A 228 -7.22 -9.91 14.09
C MET A 228 -6.35 -8.77 14.63
N GLN A 229 -6.93 -7.97 15.54
CA GLN A 229 -6.24 -6.91 16.27
C GLN A 229 -6.64 -6.94 17.74
N GLU A 230 -5.69 -6.70 18.64
CA GLU A 230 -5.99 -6.63 20.07
C GLU A 230 -6.95 -5.47 20.39
N SER A 231 -7.97 -5.75 21.20
CA SER A 231 -9.00 -4.79 21.58
C SER A 231 -8.45 -3.54 22.29
N SER A 232 -7.33 -3.68 23.00
CA SER A 232 -6.59 -2.58 23.64
C SER A 232 -5.91 -1.63 22.65
N VAL A 233 -5.72 -2.06 21.40
CA VAL A 233 -4.97 -1.34 20.37
C VAL A 233 -5.90 -0.61 19.39
N GLY A 234 -7.07 -1.17 19.12
CA GLY A 234 -8.07 -0.61 18.22
C GLY A 234 -8.80 -1.67 17.40
N PRO A 235 -9.63 -1.25 16.44
CA PRO A 235 -10.38 -2.15 15.57
C PRO A 235 -9.46 -2.98 14.66
N ALA A 236 -9.88 -4.21 14.36
CA ALA A 236 -9.23 -5.04 13.36
C ALA A 236 -9.51 -4.56 11.94
N LEU A 237 -10.73 -4.06 11.70
CA LEU A 237 -11.14 -3.50 10.41
C LEU A 237 -11.77 -2.13 10.61
N SER A 238 -11.23 -1.11 9.94
CA SER A 238 -11.83 0.21 9.86
C SER A 238 -12.25 0.55 8.44
N MET A 239 -13.45 1.09 8.27
CA MET A 239 -13.94 1.62 6.99
C MET A 239 -14.43 3.06 7.19
N ASN A 240 -13.70 4.00 6.61
CA ASN A 240 -13.93 5.43 6.71
C ASN A 240 -14.28 6.01 5.33
N PHE A 241 -15.56 5.89 4.95
CA PHE A 241 -16.03 6.27 3.62
C PHE A 241 -16.67 7.66 3.54
N ASP A 242 -17.11 8.26 4.66
CA ASP A 242 -17.74 9.58 4.69
C ASP A 242 -16.72 10.71 4.89
N MET A 243 -16.05 11.08 3.80
CA MET A 243 -15.05 12.15 3.79
C MET A 243 -15.62 13.53 3.43
N ARG A 244 -16.95 13.75 3.49
CA ARG A 244 -17.59 14.98 2.99
C ARG A 244 -17.16 16.26 3.73
N LYS A 245 -16.70 16.14 4.97
CA LYS A 245 -16.19 17.26 5.79
C LYS A 245 -14.66 17.38 5.75
N ASP A 246 -13.99 16.49 5.02
CA ASP A 246 -12.53 16.44 4.90
C ASP A 246 -12.11 16.92 3.51
N VAL A 247 -10.96 17.60 3.41
CA VAL A 247 -10.42 18.08 2.13
C VAL A 247 -10.16 16.95 1.13
N ARG A 248 -9.94 15.72 1.60
CA ARG A 248 -9.78 14.50 0.80
C ARG A 248 -11.09 14.00 0.21
N GLY A 249 -12.24 14.51 0.67
CA GLY A 249 -13.57 14.18 0.16
C GLY A 249 -13.77 14.53 -1.32
N VAL A 250 -12.90 15.37 -1.89
CA VAL A 250 -12.91 15.70 -3.33
C VAL A 250 -12.70 14.46 -4.21
N PHE A 251 -11.98 13.46 -3.71
CA PHE A 251 -11.71 12.21 -4.43
C PHE A 251 -12.80 11.14 -4.23
N MET A 252 -13.87 11.41 -3.48
CA MET A 252 -14.92 10.39 -3.29
C MET A 252 -15.70 10.13 -4.58
N ALA A 253 -15.87 8.87 -4.94
CA ALA A 253 -16.88 8.47 -5.93
C ALA A 253 -18.29 8.80 -5.40
N LYS A 254 -19.11 9.44 -6.25
CA LYS A 254 -20.46 9.89 -5.88
C LYS A 254 -21.57 9.10 -6.56
N LYS A 255 -21.31 8.54 -7.74
CA LYS A 255 -22.29 7.86 -8.57
C LYS A 255 -21.95 6.40 -8.74
N GLU A 256 -22.99 5.58 -8.95
CA GLU A 256 -22.88 4.15 -9.26
C GLU A 256 -21.91 3.41 -8.33
N THR A 257 -21.96 3.72 -7.03
CA THR A 257 -21.00 3.16 -6.09
C THR A 257 -21.44 1.77 -5.60
N LEU A 258 -20.51 0.81 -5.62
CA LEU A 258 -20.74 -0.57 -5.21
C LEU A 258 -19.77 -0.95 -4.09
N LEU A 259 -20.32 -1.40 -2.96
CA LEU A 259 -19.57 -2.12 -1.93
C LEU A 259 -19.97 -3.58 -1.96
N SER A 260 -19.00 -4.47 -2.11
CA SER A 260 -19.27 -5.90 -2.03
C SER A 260 -18.32 -6.60 -1.07
N LEU A 261 -18.89 -7.23 -0.04
CA LEU A 261 -18.18 -7.97 0.99
C LEU A 261 -18.60 -9.44 0.95
N ALA A 262 -17.65 -10.38 0.90
CA ALA A 262 -17.96 -11.79 1.13
C ALA A 262 -16.86 -12.49 1.92
N ASN A 263 -17.25 -13.29 2.92
CA ASN A 263 -16.30 -14.02 3.79
C ASN A 263 -15.27 -13.06 4.43
N VAL A 264 -15.78 -12.06 5.16
CA VAL A 264 -14.96 -11.03 5.84
C VAL A 264 -15.11 -11.21 7.34
N HIS A 265 -14.01 -11.57 7.99
CA HIS A 265 -13.90 -11.84 9.42
C HIS A 265 -12.91 -10.88 10.05
N ALA A 266 -13.40 -9.97 10.89
CA ALA A 266 -12.58 -9.03 11.65
C ALA A 266 -12.84 -9.23 13.14
N VAL A 267 -11.82 -9.65 13.89
CA VAL A 267 -11.97 -10.07 15.29
C VAL A 267 -10.91 -9.47 16.21
N ASN A 268 -11.19 -9.47 17.50
CA ASN A 268 -10.19 -9.21 18.54
C ASN A 268 -9.51 -10.50 19.02
N GLU A 269 -8.62 -10.39 20.00
CA GLU A 269 -7.91 -11.51 20.62
C GLU A 269 -8.83 -12.55 21.28
N LYS A 270 -10.07 -12.16 21.60
CA LYS A 270 -11.11 -13.04 22.17
C LYS A 270 -12.03 -13.66 21.10
N GLY A 271 -11.76 -13.42 19.81
CA GLY A 271 -12.60 -13.88 18.70
C GLY A 271 -13.89 -13.08 18.51
N GLN A 272 -14.07 -11.97 19.24
CA GLN A 272 -15.26 -11.12 19.13
C GLN A 272 -15.10 -10.16 17.94
N SER A 273 -16.21 -9.79 17.30
CA SER A 273 -16.21 -8.78 16.22
C SER A 273 -15.47 -7.51 16.63
N SER A 274 -14.52 -7.07 15.78
CA SER A 274 -13.70 -5.87 16.02
C SER A 274 -13.68 -5.01 14.76
N VAL A 275 -14.68 -4.12 14.64
CA VAL A 275 -14.85 -3.24 13.48
C VAL A 275 -15.19 -1.81 13.90
N ASP A 276 -14.74 -0.85 13.11
CA ASP A 276 -15.13 0.56 13.19
C ASP A 276 -15.52 1.05 11.79
N ILE A 277 -16.80 1.40 11.61
CA ILE A 277 -17.34 1.74 10.29
C ILE A 277 -18.16 3.02 10.44
N ASP A 278 -17.76 4.07 9.73
CA ASP A 278 -18.38 5.39 9.85
C ASP A 278 -19.80 5.43 9.25
N ARG A 279 -19.92 5.18 7.95
CA ARG A 279 -21.17 5.20 7.19
C ARG A 279 -21.02 4.40 5.90
N ILE A 280 -22.03 3.58 5.61
CA ILE A 280 -22.16 2.94 4.30
C ILE A 280 -23.18 3.71 3.44
N ASN A 281 -22.67 4.56 2.56
CA ASN A 281 -23.46 5.35 1.60
C ASN A 281 -23.22 4.93 0.13
N HIS A 282 -22.79 3.69 -0.10
CA HIS A 282 -22.70 3.13 -1.44
C HIS A 282 -24.11 2.96 -2.02
N HIS A 283 -24.28 3.06 -3.34
CA HIS A 283 -25.59 2.85 -3.97
C HIS A 283 -26.04 1.39 -3.89
N ILE A 284 -25.12 0.48 -4.20
CA ILE A 284 -25.33 -0.96 -4.12
C ILE A 284 -24.42 -1.51 -3.01
N VAL A 285 -24.98 -2.35 -2.14
CA VAL A 285 -24.27 -2.99 -1.04
C VAL A 285 -24.63 -4.47 -1.04
N ASN A 286 -23.64 -5.31 -1.36
CA ASN A 286 -23.79 -6.77 -1.43
C ASN A 286 -22.93 -7.41 -0.34
N VAL A 287 -23.56 -8.13 0.59
CA VAL A 287 -22.87 -8.69 1.76
C VAL A 287 -23.24 -10.16 1.92
N GLU A 288 -22.22 -11.01 2.07
CA GLU A 288 -22.38 -12.43 2.34
C GLU A 288 -21.35 -12.89 3.40
N LYS A 289 -21.75 -13.67 4.41
CA LYS A 289 -20.83 -14.31 5.37
C LYS A 289 -19.83 -13.31 5.99
N ILE A 290 -20.33 -12.32 6.72
CA ILE A 290 -19.52 -11.43 7.56
C ILE A 290 -19.81 -11.69 9.04
N ASN A 291 -18.85 -11.44 9.94
CA ASN A 291 -19.01 -11.65 11.38
C ASN A 291 -19.42 -10.38 12.18
N PHE A 292 -19.79 -9.31 11.48
CA PHE A 292 -20.16 -8.02 12.06
C PHE A 292 -21.41 -7.46 11.37
N ARG A 293 -21.96 -6.35 11.90
CA ARG A 293 -23.08 -5.62 11.29
C ARG A 293 -22.57 -4.35 10.62
N LEU A 294 -23.15 -3.99 9.49
CA LEU A 294 -22.93 -2.68 8.87
C LEU A 294 -23.79 -1.61 9.56
N PRO A 295 -23.34 -0.35 9.66
CA PRO A 295 -24.15 0.76 10.12
C PRO A 295 -25.45 0.90 9.31
N GLU A 296 -26.54 1.24 9.98
CA GLU A 296 -27.82 1.50 9.34
C GLU A 296 -27.71 2.69 8.37
N ARG A 297 -28.38 2.59 7.22
CA ARG A 297 -28.55 3.73 6.32
C ARG A 297 -29.45 4.75 7.04
N ARG A 298 -28.85 5.81 7.59
CA ARG A 298 -29.59 7.03 7.92
C ARG A 298 -29.96 7.73 6.61
N GLU A 299 -31.26 7.86 6.37
CA GLU A 299 -31.85 8.65 5.27
C GLU A 299 -31.33 10.10 5.29
#